data_AF-A0A7J0G983-F1
#
_entry.id   AF-A0A7J0G983-F1
#
_cell.length_a   1.000
_cell.length_b   1.000
_cell.length_c   1.000
_cell.angle_alpha   90.00
_cell.angle_beta   90.00
_cell.angle_gamma   90.00
#
_symmetry.space_group_name_H-M   'P 1'
#
loop_
_entity.id
_entity.type
_entity.pdbx_description
1 polymer ?
#
loop_
_entity_poly.entity_id
_entity_poly.type
_entity_poly.pdbx_seq_one_letter_code
_entity_poly.pdbx_strand_id
1 'polypeptide(L)'
;MSSWKSLLLRIGEKCPEYGVNTDFKDHIETCSSVVRRELEHSGDDILSFLLSCAEQLPHKIPLYGTVVGLLNLENEDFVRQIVETAQTNLQDALNSGNCNNIRILMRFLTAMMCSKVLQPSSLVVVYETLLSSAATIVDEERGNPSWQACADFYITCILSCLPWGGAELVEAYMVIAAFDYLSKGKKEKKRRNLIIGSSSFQATTALIAIFICFFLFSKSIMVFHGI
;
A
#
# COMPACT_ATOMS: atom_id res chain seq x y z
N MET A 1 25.83 -13.01 8.72
CA MET A 1 24.69 -12.09 8.93
C MET A 1 24.27 -12.18 10.39
N SER A 2 23.91 -11.06 11.04
CA SER A 2 23.33 -11.11 12.38
C SER A 2 22.06 -11.97 12.37
N SER A 3 21.81 -12.68 13.46
CA SER A 3 20.68 -13.62 13.60
C SER A 3 19.34 -12.99 13.19
N TRP A 4 19.10 -11.74 13.62
CA TRP A 4 17.87 -11.01 13.36
C TRP A 4 17.71 -10.56 11.89
N LYS A 5 18.81 -10.21 11.18
CA LYS A 5 18.77 -9.83 9.75
C LYS A 5 18.31 -11.00 8.89
N SER A 6 18.81 -12.21 9.17
CA SER A 6 18.39 -13.42 8.44
C SER A 6 16.91 -13.73 8.67
N LEU A 7 16.45 -13.69 9.93
CA LEU A 7 15.06 -13.91 10.27
C LEU A 7 14.14 -12.90 9.55
N LEU A 8 14.42 -11.60 9.69
CA LEU A 8 13.58 -10.57 9.06
C LEU A 8 13.51 -10.74 7.54
N LEU A 9 14.63 -11.01 6.88
CA LEU A 9 14.65 -11.21 5.42
C LEU A 9 13.83 -12.44 4.99
N ARG A 10 13.95 -13.53 5.74
CA ARG A 10 13.40 -14.86 5.38
C ARG A 10 12.03 -15.13 6.01
N ILE A 11 11.39 -14.12 6.59
CA ILE A 11 10.05 -14.25 7.16
C ILE A 11 9.07 -14.86 6.15
N GLY A 12 8.31 -15.87 6.59
CA GLY A 12 7.36 -16.62 5.77
C GLY A 12 7.99 -17.61 4.78
N GLU A 13 9.30 -17.83 4.81
CA GLU A 13 9.96 -18.87 4.03
C GLU A 13 10.11 -20.17 4.83
N LYS A 14 10.09 -21.31 4.13
CA LYS A 14 10.47 -22.59 4.72
C LYS A 14 11.99 -22.62 4.89
N CYS A 15 12.44 -22.44 6.12
CA CYS A 15 13.80 -22.05 6.43
C CYS A 15 14.24 -22.70 7.75
N PRO A 16 15.44 -23.31 7.85
CA PRO A 16 15.88 -23.96 9.08
C PRO A 16 16.00 -22.97 10.26
N GLU A 17 16.20 -21.68 9.99
CA GLU A 17 16.20 -20.59 10.96
C GLU A 17 14.87 -20.43 11.71
N TYR A 18 13.75 -20.80 11.10
CA TYR A 18 12.43 -20.86 11.74
C TYR A 18 12.08 -22.28 12.24
N GLY A 19 13.03 -23.20 12.18
CA GLY A 19 12.88 -24.59 12.60
C GLY A 19 11.91 -25.40 11.75
N VAL A 20 11.28 -26.41 12.36
CA VAL A 20 10.23 -27.24 11.74
C VAL A 20 8.90 -26.47 11.62
N ASN A 21 8.84 -25.24 12.12
CA ASN A 21 7.60 -24.51 12.21
C ASN A 21 7.11 -24.10 10.81
N THR A 22 5.90 -24.49 10.45
CA THR A 22 5.32 -24.20 9.13
C THR A 22 4.29 -23.08 9.16
N ASP A 23 3.89 -22.61 10.34
CA ASP A 23 2.90 -21.55 10.48
C ASP A 23 3.54 -20.16 10.36
N PHE A 24 2.94 -19.31 9.52
CA PHE A 24 3.35 -17.92 9.34
C PHE A 24 3.20 -17.11 10.64
N LYS A 25 2.20 -17.44 11.45
CA LYS A 25 1.99 -16.78 12.74
C LYS A 25 3.21 -16.94 13.64
N ASP A 26 3.68 -18.17 13.80
CA ASP A 26 4.82 -18.46 14.67
C ASP A 26 6.12 -17.87 14.12
N HIS A 27 6.27 -17.80 12.79
CA HIS A 27 7.40 -17.11 12.14
C HIS A 27 7.40 -15.62 12.50
N ILE A 28 6.24 -14.96 12.42
CA ILE A 28 6.10 -13.54 12.74
C ILE A 28 6.40 -13.29 14.22
N GLU A 29 5.84 -14.08 15.13
CA GLU A 29 6.08 -13.96 16.58
C GLU A 29 7.54 -14.21 16.95
N THR A 30 8.16 -15.21 16.36
CA THR A 30 9.59 -15.49 16.57
C THR A 30 10.44 -14.33 16.06
N CYS A 31 10.16 -13.83 14.85
CA CYS A 31 10.89 -12.72 14.25
C CYS A 31 10.77 -11.45 15.10
N SER A 32 9.55 -11.07 15.48
CA SER A 32 9.30 -9.85 16.25
C SER A 32 9.94 -9.93 17.62
N SER A 33 9.90 -11.09 18.29
CA SER A 33 10.57 -11.29 19.58
C SER A 33 12.08 -11.13 19.48
N VAL A 34 12.72 -11.67 18.43
CA VAL A 34 14.17 -11.54 18.24
C VAL A 34 14.55 -10.11 17.89
N VAL A 35 13.86 -9.49 16.93
CA VAL A 35 14.10 -8.09 16.53
C VAL A 35 13.94 -7.15 17.72
N ARG A 36 12.90 -7.35 18.55
CA ARG A 36 12.65 -6.54 19.74
C ARG A 36 13.83 -6.54 20.73
N ARG A 37 14.45 -7.70 20.98
CA ARG A 37 15.59 -7.81 21.92
C ARG A 37 16.82 -7.05 21.42
N GLU A 38 16.94 -6.88 20.11
CA GLU A 38 18.07 -6.24 19.47
C GLU A 38 17.85 -4.73 19.26
N LEU A 39 16.64 -4.20 19.51
CA LEU A 39 16.31 -2.78 19.30
C LEU A 39 17.22 -1.84 20.07
N GLU A 40 17.54 -2.15 21.33
CA GLU A 40 18.40 -1.29 22.17
C GLU A 40 19.83 -1.16 21.64
N HIS A 41 20.31 -2.17 20.90
CA HIS A 41 21.70 -2.26 20.45
C HIS A 41 21.86 -1.94 18.96
N SER A 42 20.80 -2.10 18.16
CA SER A 42 20.85 -2.05 16.70
C SER A 42 19.62 -1.39 16.09
N GLY A 43 18.98 -0.45 16.80
CA GLY A 43 17.76 0.24 16.35
C GLY A 43 17.88 0.84 14.94
N ASP A 44 18.88 1.67 14.68
CA ASP A 44 19.09 2.33 13.37
C ASP A 44 19.33 1.30 12.24
N ASP A 45 20.08 0.24 12.56
CA ASP A 45 20.37 -0.87 11.67
C ASP A 45 19.10 -1.67 11.33
N ILE A 46 18.22 -1.88 12.32
CA ILE A 46 16.93 -2.56 12.15
C ILE A 46 15.99 -1.69 11.32
N LEU A 47 15.90 -0.39 11.63
CA LEU A 47 15.06 0.56 10.90
C LEU A 47 15.41 0.59 9.42
N SER A 48 16.69 0.82 9.11
CA SER A 48 17.19 0.89 7.73
C SER A 48 17.01 -0.44 6.98
N PHE A 49 17.27 -1.57 7.65
CA PHE A 49 17.12 -2.89 7.05
C PHE A 49 15.66 -3.29 6.81
N LEU A 50 14.75 -2.96 7.74
CA LEU A 50 13.31 -3.25 7.62
C LEU A 50 12.70 -2.46 6.45
N LEU A 51 13.03 -1.18 6.32
CA LEU A 51 12.57 -0.35 5.19
C LEU A 51 13.14 -0.88 3.87
N SER A 52 14.42 -1.22 3.83
CA SER A 52 15.05 -1.84 2.66
C SER A 52 14.37 -3.15 2.26
N CYS A 53 13.97 -3.98 3.23
CA CYS A 53 13.23 -5.22 2.97
C CYS A 53 11.84 -4.93 2.41
N ALA A 54 11.11 -3.97 2.98
CA ALA A 54 9.79 -3.57 2.48
C ALA A 54 9.87 -3.03 1.04
N GLU A 55 10.96 -2.32 0.71
CA GLU A 55 11.19 -1.79 -0.63
C GLU A 55 11.57 -2.87 -1.65
N GLN A 56 12.48 -3.77 -1.29
CA GLN A 56 13.00 -4.79 -2.21
C GLN A 56 12.07 -6.01 -2.33
N LEU A 57 11.23 -6.28 -1.33
CA LEU A 57 10.37 -7.47 -1.26
C LEU A 57 8.89 -7.07 -1.08
N PRO A 58 8.27 -6.41 -2.09
CA PRO A 58 6.92 -5.85 -1.95
C PRO A 58 5.82 -6.91 -1.73
N HIS A 59 6.08 -8.17 -2.08
CA HIS A 59 5.16 -9.29 -1.83
C HIS A 59 5.13 -9.72 -0.35
N LYS A 60 6.15 -9.36 0.43
CA LYS A 60 6.22 -9.62 1.89
C LYS A 60 5.78 -8.43 2.74
N ILE A 61 5.40 -7.31 2.14
CA ILE A 61 4.92 -6.10 2.85
C ILE A 61 3.89 -6.40 3.96
N PRO A 62 2.87 -7.28 3.77
CA PRO A 62 1.94 -7.60 4.85
C PRO A 62 2.61 -8.24 6.09
N LEU A 63 3.64 -9.06 5.89
CA LEU A 63 4.41 -9.66 6.97
C LEU A 63 5.22 -8.59 7.71
N TYR A 64 5.89 -7.70 6.98
CA TYR A 64 6.62 -6.59 7.58
C TYR A 64 5.71 -5.62 8.32
N GLY A 65 4.54 -5.28 7.75
CA GLY A 65 3.54 -4.46 8.43
C GLY A 65 3.10 -5.07 9.75
N THR A 66 2.88 -6.40 9.79
CA THR A 66 2.51 -7.10 11.02
C THR A 66 3.63 -7.08 12.06
N VAL A 67 4.88 -7.29 11.64
CA VAL A 67 6.04 -7.17 12.54
C VAL A 67 6.12 -5.76 13.12
N VAL A 68 5.98 -4.71 12.30
CA VAL A 68 5.96 -3.32 12.78
C VAL A 68 4.80 -3.08 13.75
N GLY A 69 3.62 -3.64 13.49
CA GLY A 69 2.47 -3.59 14.42
C GLY A 69 2.78 -4.24 15.78
N LEU A 70 3.45 -5.39 15.79
CA LEU A 70 3.88 -6.04 17.04
C LEU A 70 4.96 -5.22 17.77
N LEU A 71 5.90 -4.61 17.04
CA LEU A 71 6.90 -3.72 17.64
C LEU A 71 6.25 -2.46 18.23
N ASN A 72 5.16 -1.98 17.63
CA ASN A 72 4.44 -0.78 18.09
C ASN A 72 3.82 -0.96 19.48
N LEU A 73 3.43 -2.19 19.84
CA LEU A 73 2.89 -2.51 21.17
C LEU A 73 3.94 -2.36 22.29
N GLU A 74 5.22 -2.38 21.94
CA GLU A 74 6.34 -2.47 22.88
C GLU A 74 7.18 -1.19 22.88
N ASN A 75 7.42 -0.60 21.70
CA ASN A 75 8.20 0.63 21.55
C ASN A 75 7.59 1.52 20.44
N GLU A 76 6.66 2.39 20.86
CA GLU A 76 5.99 3.33 19.96
C GLU A 76 6.98 4.35 19.37
N ASP A 77 7.99 4.78 20.13
CA ASP A 77 8.98 5.78 19.67
C ASP A 77 9.81 5.26 18.50
N PHE A 78 10.23 4.00 18.54
CA PHE A 78 10.93 3.36 17.44
C PHE A 78 10.05 3.23 16.19
N VAL A 79 8.79 2.82 16.36
CA VAL A 79 7.86 2.71 15.24
C VAL A 79 7.49 4.07 14.66
N ARG A 80 7.43 5.12 15.48
CA ARG A 80 7.28 6.50 15.02
C ARG A 80 8.41 6.88 14.06
N GLN A 81 9.66 6.54 14.38
CA GLN A 81 10.80 6.78 13.48
C GLN A 81 10.66 6.01 12.15
N ILE A 82 10.15 4.77 12.18
CA ILE A 82 9.86 4.01 10.94
C ILE A 82 8.82 4.75 10.09
N VAL A 83 7.73 5.24 10.71
CA VAL A 83 6.67 5.97 10.02
C VAL A 83 7.18 7.29 9.43
N GLU A 84 7.92 8.07 10.20
CA GLU A 84 8.51 9.35 9.77
C GLU A 84 9.51 9.15 8.61
N THR A 85 10.33 8.11 8.68
CA THR A 85 11.26 7.78 7.60
C THR A 85 10.51 7.32 6.35
N ALA A 86 9.48 6.48 6.47
CA ALA A 86 8.66 6.05 5.35
C ALA A 86 7.91 7.22 4.68
N GLN A 87 7.42 8.17 5.47
CA GLN A 87 6.81 9.41 4.96
C GLN A 87 7.83 10.26 4.21
N THR A 88 9.03 10.42 4.76
CA THR A 88 10.12 11.18 4.13
C THR A 88 10.51 10.54 2.79
N ASN A 89 10.71 9.22 2.76
CA ASN A 89 10.98 8.47 1.53
C ASN A 89 9.85 8.61 0.50
N LEU A 90 8.59 8.67 0.94
CA LEU A 90 7.45 8.86 0.03
C LEU A 90 7.48 10.27 -0.57
N GLN A 91 7.77 11.29 0.24
CA GLN A 91 7.89 12.66 -0.24
C GLN A 91 9.04 12.80 -1.25
N ASP A 92 10.19 12.18 -0.99
CA ASP A 92 11.33 12.17 -1.91
C ASP A 92 11.00 11.42 -3.20
N ALA A 93 10.27 10.31 -3.12
CA ALA A 93 9.82 9.56 -4.29
C ALA A 93 8.82 10.37 -5.13
N LEU A 94 7.94 11.16 -4.51
CA LEU A 94 7.04 12.10 -5.20
C LEU A 94 7.82 13.21 -5.89
N ASN A 95 8.78 13.83 -5.20
CA ASN A 95 9.61 14.92 -5.73
C ASN A 95 10.49 14.46 -6.91
N SER A 96 11.03 13.25 -6.84
CA SER A 96 11.87 12.66 -7.89
C SER A 96 11.08 11.98 -9.02
N GLY A 97 9.75 11.83 -8.87
CA GLY A 97 8.90 11.11 -9.82
C GLY A 97 9.15 9.60 -9.86
N ASN A 98 9.73 9.01 -8.81
CA ASN A 98 10.00 7.57 -8.76
C ASN A 98 8.71 6.78 -8.53
N CYS A 99 8.05 6.44 -9.63
CA CYS A 99 6.77 5.76 -9.67
C CYS A 99 6.76 4.41 -8.93
N ASN A 100 7.88 3.69 -8.94
CA ASN A 100 7.98 2.39 -8.27
C ASN A 100 8.01 2.57 -6.75
N ASN A 101 8.84 3.49 -6.25
CA ASN A 101 8.94 3.75 -4.81
C ASN A 101 7.63 4.31 -4.26
N ILE A 102 6.97 5.23 -4.98
CA ILE A 102 5.65 5.74 -4.60
C ILE A 102 4.66 4.57 -4.41
N ARG A 103 4.58 3.66 -5.38
CA ARG A 103 3.65 2.50 -5.31
C ARG A 103 3.96 1.58 -4.14
N ILE A 104 5.24 1.31 -3.89
CA ILE A 104 5.70 0.41 -2.83
C ILE A 104 5.44 1.03 -1.45
N LEU A 105 5.84 2.28 -1.24
CA LEU A 105 5.68 2.99 0.03
C LEU A 105 4.21 3.20 0.38
N MET A 106 3.37 3.53 -0.61
CA MET A 106 1.91 3.60 -0.44
C MET A 106 1.31 2.27 0.06
N ARG A 107 1.77 1.13 -0.47
CA ARG A 107 1.36 -0.19 0.02
C ARG A 107 1.87 -0.47 1.43
N PHE A 108 3.09 -0.06 1.73
CA PHE A 108 3.67 -0.23 3.06
C PHE A 108 2.93 0.58 4.13
N LEU A 109 2.60 1.85 3.85
CA LEU A 109 1.73 2.68 4.69
C LEU A 109 0.35 2.03 4.92
N THR A 110 -0.22 1.45 3.87
CA THR A 110 -1.50 0.72 3.97
C THR A 110 -1.39 -0.49 4.89
N ALA A 111 -0.30 -1.26 4.79
CA ALA A 111 -0.06 -2.41 5.66
C ALA A 111 0.12 -2.01 7.13
N MET A 112 0.78 -0.86 7.39
CA MET A 112 0.91 -0.30 8.73
C MET A 112 -0.44 0.17 9.30
N MET A 113 -1.33 0.74 8.47
CA MET A 113 -2.72 1.03 8.88
C MET A 113 -3.47 -0.24 9.27
N CYS A 114 -3.40 -1.30 8.45
CA CYS A 114 -4.06 -2.58 8.77
C CYS A 114 -3.53 -3.20 10.07
N SER A 115 -2.26 -2.95 10.40
CA SER A 115 -1.61 -3.41 11.63
C SER A 115 -1.79 -2.46 12.82
N LYS A 116 -2.71 -1.49 12.71
CA LYS A 116 -3.07 -0.50 13.74
C LYS A 116 -1.92 0.41 14.19
N VAL A 117 -0.90 0.58 13.33
CA VAL A 117 0.19 1.55 13.53
C VAL A 117 -0.23 2.95 13.09
N LEU A 118 -0.97 3.03 11.97
CA LEU A 118 -1.49 4.29 11.43
C LEU A 118 -3.00 4.37 11.59
N GLN A 119 -3.49 5.58 11.86
CA GLN A 119 -4.91 5.86 11.82
C GLN A 119 -5.40 5.88 10.35
N PRO A 120 -6.58 5.29 10.05
CA PRO A 120 -7.14 5.34 8.71
C PRO A 120 -7.32 6.77 8.17
N SER A 121 -7.68 7.71 9.03
CA SER A 121 -7.84 9.14 8.69
C SER A 121 -6.56 9.74 8.09
N SER A 122 -5.38 9.45 8.66
CA SER A 122 -4.10 9.96 8.16
C SER A 122 -3.79 9.45 6.75
N LEU A 123 -4.09 8.18 6.47
CA LEU A 123 -3.86 7.60 5.15
C LEU A 123 -4.85 8.13 4.10
N VAL A 124 -6.10 8.38 4.50
CA VAL A 124 -7.10 9.02 3.63
C VAL A 124 -6.64 10.40 3.17
N VAL A 125 -6.07 11.22 4.06
CA VAL A 125 -5.55 12.55 3.69
C VAL A 125 -4.46 12.45 2.60
N VAL A 126 -3.55 11.49 2.70
CA VAL A 126 -2.51 11.25 1.68
C VAL A 126 -3.16 10.91 0.33
N TYR A 127 -4.14 10.01 0.35
CA TYR A 127 -4.84 9.61 -0.86
C TYR A 127 -5.69 10.73 -1.48
N GLU A 128 -6.36 11.54 -0.66
CA GLU A 128 -7.12 12.72 -1.10
C GLU A 128 -6.19 13.76 -1.72
N THR A 129 -5.00 13.95 -1.17
CA THR A 129 -3.98 14.83 -1.73
C THR A 129 -3.56 14.37 -3.12
N LEU A 130 -3.24 13.08 -3.28
CA LEU A 130 -2.88 12.50 -4.59
C LEU A 130 -4.04 12.53 -5.60
N LEU A 131 -5.28 12.31 -5.13
CA LEU A 131 -6.47 12.41 -5.96
C LEU A 131 -6.71 13.86 -6.41
N SER A 132 -6.51 14.83 -5.53
CA SER A 132 -6.61 16.25 -5.83
C SER A 132 -5.53 16.66 -6.83
N SER A 133 -4.29 16.20 -6.68
CA SER A 133 -3.23 16.39 -7.66
C SER A 133 -3.56 15.76 -9.02
N ALA A 134 -4.17 14.57 -9.03
CA ALA A 134 -4.63 13.96 -10.28
C ALA A 134 -5.73 14.81 -10.95
N ALA A 135 -6.64 15.41 -10.17
CA ALA A 135 -7.69 16.28 -10.68
C ALA A 135 -7.15 17.61 -11.24
N THR A 136 -6.22 18.26 -10.55
CA THR A 136 -5.61 19.52 -11.05
C THR A 136 -4.85 19.30 -12.36
N ILE A 137 -4.13 18.18 -12.50
CA ILE A 137 -3.47 17.81 -13.76
C ILE A 137 -4.48 17.71 -14.92
N VAL A 138 -5.69 17.21 -14.67
CA VAL A 138 -6.74 17.16 -15.71
C VAL A 138 -7.21 18.55 -16.10
N ASP A 139 -7.38 19.45 -15.14
CA ASP A 139 -7.94 20.77 -15.42
C ASP A 139 -6.93 21.71 -16.07
N GLU A 140 -5.67 21.67 -15.64
CA GLU A 140 -4.61 22.57 -16.08
C GLU A 140 -3.90 22.08 -17.36
N GLU A 141 -3.69 20.76 -17.50
CA GLU A 141 -2.90 20.22 -18.60
C GLU A 141 -3.73 19.60 -19.73
N ARG A 142 -5.03 19.93 -19.86
CA ARG A 142 -5.98 19.36 -20.87
C ARG A 142 -5.48 19.32 -22.33
N GLY A 143 -4.42 20.07 -22.69
CA GLY A 143 -3.75 20.04 -23.99
C GLY A 143 -2.45 19.22 -24.10
N ASN A 144 -1.85 18.77 -22.99
CA ASN A 144 -0.62 17.96 -22.97
C ASN A 144 -0.93 16.46 -23.11
N PRO A 145 -0.49 15.74 -24.14
CA PRO A 145 -0.80 14.31 -24.28
C PRO A 145 -0.36 13.43 -23.08
N SER A 146 0.56 13.91 -22.23
CA SER A 146 1.05 13.18 -21.04
C SER A 146 0.23 13.37 -19.76
N TRP A 147 -0.71 14.32 -19.69
CA TRP A 147 -1.52 14.58 -18.47
C TRP A 147 -2.27 13.32 -18.02
N GLN A 148 -2.76 12.54 -18.98
CA GLN A 148 -3.56 11.36 -18.72
C GLN A 148 -2.75 10.25 -18.05
N ALA A 149 -1.51 10.01 -18.50
CA ALA A 149 -0.67 8.97 -17.90
C ALA A 149 -0.28 9.31 -16.45
N CYS A 150 -0.06 10.60 -16.16
CA CYS A 150 0.27 11.08 -14.82
C CYS A 150 -0.92 10.93 -13.86
N ALA A 151 -2.11 11.37 -14.28
CA ALA A 151 -3.30 11.22 -13.45
C ALA A 151 -3.72 9.75 -13.28
N ASP A 152 -3.65 8.93 -14.35
CA ASP A 152 -3.91 7.50 -14.31
C ASP A 152 -2.94 6.77 -13.35
N PHE A 153 -1.70 7.23 -13.22
CA PHE A 153 -0.72 6.67 -12.29
C PHE A 153 -1.16 6.83 -10.83
N TYR A 154 -1.54 8.03 -10.38
CA TYR A 154 -1.97 8.26 -9.00
C TYR A 154 -3.22 7.47 -8.65
N ILE A 155 -4.20 7.45 -9.54
CA ILE A 155 -5.41 6.65 -9.39
C ILE A 155 -5.07 5.16 -9.28
N THR A 156 -4.19 4.66 -10.15
CA THR A 156 -3.76 3.25 -10.11
C THR A 156 -3.04 2.92 -8.81
N CYS A 157 -2.19 3.82 -8.28
CA CYS A 157 -1.52 3.63 -7.00
C CYS A 157 -2.53 3.49 -5.85
N ILE A 158 -3.50 4.42 -5.76
CA ILE A 158 -4.57 4.39 -4.75
C ILE A 158 -5.39 3.10 -4.85
N LEU A 159 -5.88 2.78 -6.05
CA LEU A 159 -6.69 1.58 -6.28
C LEU A 159 -5.92 0.31 -5.97
N SER A 160 -4.62 0.31 -6.23
CA SER A 160 -3.78 -0.84 -5.91
C SER A 160 -3.72 -1.07 -4.40
N CYS A 161 -3.85 -0.06 -3.54
CA CYS A 161 -3.80 -0.24 -2.09
C CYS A 161 -5.08 -0.84 -1.48
N LEU A 162 -6.22 -0.72 -2.17
CA LEU A 162 -7.54 -1.16 -1.66
C LEU A 162 -7.66 -2.66 -1.32
N PRO A 163 -7.02 -3.62 -2.02
CA PRO A 163 -7.08 -5.03 -1.64
C PRO A 163 -6.53 -5.31 -0.23
N TRP A 164 -5.64 -4.46 0.29
CA TRP A 164 -5.00 -4.66 1.59
C TRP A 164 -5.74 -3.93 2.72
N GLY A 165 -6.17 -2.69 2.49
CA GLY A 165 -6.77 -1.83 3.53
C GLY A 165 -8.20 -1.37 3.25
N GLY A 166 -8.81 -1.82 2.15
CA GLY A 166 -10.10 -1.33 1.70
C GLY A 166 -11.20 -1.49 2.73
N ALA A 167 -11.23 -2.59 3.48
CA ALA A 167 -12.24 -2.82 4.52
C ALA A 167 -12.23 -1.76 5.63
N GLU A 168 -11.04 -1.31 6.04
CA GLU A 168 -10.82 -0.30 7.08
C GLU A 168 -11.00 1.13 6.53
N LEU A 169 -10.83 1.31 5.22
CA LEU A 169 -10.98 2.58 4.51
C LEU A 169 -12.42 2.83 4.01
N VAL A 170 -13.35 1.88 4.17
CA VAL A 170 -14.70 1.91 3.56
C VAL A 170 -15.62 3.00 4.11
N GLU A 171 -15.29 3.66 5.22
CA GLU A 171 -16.00 4.89 5.63
C GLU A 171 -15.59 6.13 4.81
N ALA A 172 -14.50 6.08 4.06
CA ALA A 172 -14.04 7.21 3.27
C ALA A 172 -14.74 7.26 1.90
N TYR A 173 -15.44 8.37 1.65
CA TYR A 173 -16.03 8.84 0.38
C TYR A 173 -15.11 8.74 -0.86
N MET A 174 -13.85 8.35 -0.67
CA MET A 174 -12.78 8.32 -1.64
C MET A 174 -12.90 7.22 -2.70
N VAL A 175 -13.43 6.03 -2.36
CA VAL A 175 -13.69 4.98 -3.38
C VAL A 175 -14.72 5.49 -4.38
N ILE A 176 -15.72 6.22 -3.90
CA ILE A 176 -16.75 6.85 -4.73
C ILE A 176 -16.12 7.94 -5.60
N ALA A 177 -15.27 8.81 -5.04
CA ALA A 177 -14.60 9.87 -5.79
C ALA A 177 -13.64 9.33 -6.87
N ALA A 178 -12.82 8.32 -6.55
CA ALA A 178 -11.96 7.65 -7.52
C ALA A 178 -12.77 6.95 -8.62
N PHE A 179 -13.91 6.34 -8.27
CA PHE A 179 -14.80 5.72 -9.24
C PHE A 179 -15.53 6.73 -10.13
N ASP A 180 -15.97 7.88 -9.57
CA ASP A 180 -16.54 8.99 -10.32
C ASP A 180 -15.51 9.58 -11.30
N TYR A 181 -14.25 9.73 -10.85
CA TYR A 181 -13.13 10.13 -11.71
C TYR A 181 -12.91 9.16 -12.87
N LEU A 182 -12.82 7.85 -12.61
CA LEU A 182 -12.71 6.82 -13.65
C LEU A 182 -13.93 6.83 -14.61
N SER A 183 -15.12 7.14 -14.09
CA SER A 183 -16.35 7.23 -14.88
C SER A 183 -16.35 8.43 -15.82
N LYS A 184 -15.80 9.56 -15.39
CA LYS A 184 -15.55 10.75 -16.24
C LYS A 184 -14.48 10.46 -17.29
N GLY A 185 -13.36 9.85 -16.92
CA GLY A 185 -12.29 9.45 -17.84
C GLY A 185 -12.73 8.47 -18.92
N LYS A 186 -13.64 7.52 -18.61
CA LYS A 186 -14.24 6.61 -19.61
C LYS A 186 -15.12 7.34 -20.64
N LYS A 187 -15.83 8.40 -20.26
CA LYS A 187 -16.61 9.23 -21.20
C LYS A 187 -15.70 10.03 -22.14
N GLU A 188 -14.59 10.56 -21.61
CA GLU A 188 -13.56 11.27 -22.38
C GLU A 188 -12.83 10.33 -23.37
N LYS A 189 -12.48 9.12 -22.94
CA LYS A 189 -11.81 8.10 -23.78
C LYS A 189 -12.75 7.51 -24.84
N LYS A 190 -14.06 7.41 -24.56
CA LYS A 190 -15.07 7.04 -25.58
C LYS A 190 -15.23 8.12 -26.67
N ARG A 191 -15.00 9.40 -26.35
CA ARG A 191 -14.89 10.48 -27.35
C ARG A 191 -13.60 10.40 -28.18
N ARG A 192 -12.47 9.99 -27.58
CA ARG A 192 -11.15 9.91 -28.25
C ARG A 192 -10.85 8.58 -28.96
N ASN A 193 -11.48 7.47 -28.58
CA ASN A 193 -11.35 6.17 -29.26
C ASN A 193 -12.09 6.09 -30.61
N LEU A 194 -12.70 7.20 -31.05
CA LEU A 194 -13.01 7.39 -32.47
C LEU A 194 -11.75 7.73 -33.29
N ILE A 195 -10.58 7.96 -32.65
CA ILE A 195 -9.37 8.47 -33.31
C ILE A 195 -8.13 7.57 -33.12
N ILE A 196 -7.77 7.01 -31.95
CA ILE A 196 -6.62 6.06 -31.85
C ILE A 196 -6.82 5.01 -30.74
N GLY A 197 -6.63 3.73 -31.07
CA GLY A 197 -6.75 2.60 -30.14
C GLY A 197 -5.51 2.37 -29.26
N SER A 198 -5.71 2.15 -27.96
CA SER A 198 -4.68 1.61 -27.06
C SER A 198 -5.30 0.65 -26.02
N SER A 199 -4.84 -0.60 -26.07
CA SER A 199 -5.43 -1.81 -25.49
C SER A 199 -4.89 -2.22 -24.12
N SER A 200 -3.87 -1.55 -23.57
CA SER A 200 -3.17 -1.98 -22.36
C SER A 200 -3.81 -1.53 -21.04
N PHE A 201 -4.61 -0.45 -21.04
CA PHE A 201 -5.25 0.09 -19.82
C PHE A 201 -6.49 -0.70 -19.36
N GLN A 202 -7.07 -1.51 -20.24
CA GLN A 202 -8.39 -2.11 -20.04
C GLN A 202 -8.35 -3.36 -19.15
N ALA A 203 -7.23 -4.10 -19.15
CA ALA A 203 -7.12 -5.37 -18.41
C ALA A 203 -6.94 -5.16 -16.89
N THR A 204 -6.05 -4.26 -16.49
CA THR A 204 -5.78 -3.96 -15.06
C THR A 204 -6.95 -3.26 -14.39
N THR A 205 -7.59 -2.31 -15.08
CA THR A 205 -8.80 -1.65 -14.56
C THR A 205 -10.00 -2.60 -14.50
N ALA A 206 -10.14 -3.54 -15.44
CA ALA A 206 -11.17 -4.56 -15.39
C ALA A 206 -10.95 -5.54 -14.22
N LEU A 207 -9.73 -6.00 -13.98
CA LEU A 207 -9.41 -6.89 -12.85
C LEU A 207 -9.66 -6.21 -11.49
N ILE A 208 -9.26 -4.93 -11.35
CA ILE A 208 -9.51 -4.15 -10.13
C ILE A 208 -11.02 -3.89 -9.96
N ALA A 209 -11.73 -3.53 -11.04
CA ALA A 209 -13.18 -3.35 -10.98
C ALA A 209 -13.93 -4.66 -10.67
N ILE A 210 -13.47 -5.80 -11.19
CA ILE A 210 -14.01 -7.12 -10.86
C ILE A 210 -13.74 -7.44 -9.39
N PHE A 211 -12.53 -7.16 -8.87
CA PHE A 211 -12.21 -7.37 -7.46
C PHE A 211 -13.04 -6.48 -6.54
N ILE A 212 -13.20 -5.20 -6.88
CA ILE A 212 -14.04 -4.25 -6.15
C ILE A 212 -15.51 -4.66 -6.22
N CYS A 213 -16.02 -5.06 -7.39
CA CYS A 213 -17.38 -5.57 -7.54
C CYS A 213 -17.58 -6.87 -6.76
N PHE A 214 -16.62 -7.79 -6.75
CA PHE A 214 -16.68 -9.03 -5.99
C PHE A 214 -16.64 -8.77 -4.48
N PHE A 215 -15.84 -7.79 -4.04
CA PHE A 215 -15.75 -7.39 -2.64
C PHE A 215 -17.01 -6.67 -2.16
N LEU A 216 -17.58 -5.76 -2.96
CA LEU A 216 -18.85 -5.11 -2.69
C LEU A 216 -20.02 -6.10 -2.73
N PHE A 217 -20.01 -7.06 -3.67
CA PHE A 217 -21.05 -8.08 -3.79
C PHE A 217 -21.01 -9.10 -2.64
N SER A 218 -19.80 -9.51 -2.20
CA SER A 218 -19.62 -10.39 -1.04
C SER A 218 -20.15 -9.76 0.26
N LYS A 219 -19.95 -8.44 0.45
CA LYS A 219 -20.55 -7.70 1.58
C LYS A 219 -22.06 -7.56 1.49
N SER A 220 -22.63 -7.32 0.30
CA SER A 220 -24.09 -7.33 0.13
C SER A 220 -24.72 -8.69 0.47
N ILE A 221 -24.01 -9.79 0.22
CA ILE A 221 -24.46 -11.14 0.61
C ILE A 221 -24.32 -11.37 2.12
N MET A 222 -23.22 -10.92 2.75
CA MET A 222 -23.03 -11.04 4.20
C MET A 222 -24.03 -10.19 5.01
N VAL A 223 -24.41 -9.00 4.52
CA VAL A 223 -25.45 -8.17 5.15
C VAL A 223 -26.84 -8.80 4.99
N PHE A 224 -27.09 -9.56 3.91
CA PHE A 224 -28.37 -10.26 3.70
C PHE A 224 -28.53 -11.56 4.48
N HIS A 225 -27.44 -12.20 4.94
CA HIS A 225 -27.48 -13.40 5.80
C HIS A 225 -27.36 -13.09 7.31
N GLY A 226 -27.36 -11.80 7.67
CA GLY A 226 -27.34 -11.30 9.05
C GLY A 226 -28.70 -10.78 9.54
N ILE A 227 -29.81 -11.37 9.09
CA ILE A 227 -31.14 -11.27 9.69
C ILE A 227 -31.69 -12.69 9.86
#